data_AF-A0A401NJR8-F1
#
_entry.id   AF-A0A401NJR8-F1
#
_cell.length_a   1.000
_cell.length_b   1.000
_cell.length_c   1.000
_cell.angle_alpha   90.00
_cell.angle_beta   90.00
_cell.angle_gamma   90.00
#
_symmetry.space_group_name_H-M   'P 1'
#
loop_
_entity.id
_entity.type
_entity.pdbx_description
1 polymer ?
#
loop_
_entity_poly.entity_id
_entity_poly.type
_entity_poly.pdbx_seq_one_letter_code
_entity_poly.pdbx_strand_id
1 'polypeptide(L)'
;MYLLNCLPRAQAASISTLDEGNPPVTPTVLCRSNAYPETFYCTWQLSSPTYIPTEFDISVRHGEKEIETIKDPNHKNRCNIRFLEMFSTNKYIVTVTAKNALGSNSSTMSFNENSIVKPDPPEIIEVNTIHDSPSKLEVKWRNPLTWPEPDSIPLKYFLRYKPVILDDWQHVEVTDVPFHTITDAYKGKEHIIQVAAKDSEIGTWSEWSKAVHATPWTAAAPKHDPDENIDNVSEPLTGTTPSDGDNKQKNSSIRVESSMTLFLGMIMILFIW
;
A
#
# COMPACT_ATOMS: atom_id res chain seq x y z
N MET A 1 -70.44 -43.92 -47.37
CA MET A 1 -69.92 -44.02 -45.99
C MET A 1 -68.44 -43.64 -46.06
N TYR A 2 -68.12 -42.37 -45.81
CA TYR A 2 -67.26 -41.88 -44.69
C TYR A 2 -65.78 -42.31 -44.84
N LEU A 3 -64.74 -41.47 -44.81
CA LEU A 3 -64.54 -40.15 -44.20
C LEU A 3 -63.45 -39.35 -44.96
N LEU A 4 -63.65 -38.04 -45.07
CA LEU A 4 -62.58 -37.06 -45.29
C LEU A 4 -61.73 -36.97 -44.02
N ASN A 5 -60.42 -37.19 -44.12
CA ASN A 5 -59.47 -36.86 -43.06
C ASN A 5 -58.68 -35.61 -43.45
N CYS A 6 -59.06 -34.47 -42.87
CA CYS A 6 -58.22 -33.28 -42.82
C CYS A 6 -57.13 -33.49 -41.78
N LEU A 7 -55.86 -33.50 -42.19
CA LEU A 7 -54.72 -33.38 -41.28
C LEU A 7 -54.54 -31.91 -40.91
N PRO A 8 -54.54 -31.54 -39.61
CA PRO A 8 -54.24 -30.17 -39.21
C PRO A 8 -52.76 -29.89 -39.43
N ARG A 9 -52.47 -28.79 -40.14
CA ARG A 9 -51.13 -28.25 -40.27
C ARG A 9 -50.68 -27.78 -38.88
N ALA A 10 -49.79 -28.53 -38.24
CA ALA A 10 -49.16 -28.11 -37.00
C ALA A 10 -48.33 -26.85 -37.27
N GLN A 11 -48.85 -25.69 -36.87
CA GLN A 11 -48.05 -24.48 -36.75
C GLN A 11 -47.22 -24.62 -35.48
N ALA A 12 -45.91 -24.79 -35.65
CA ALA A 12 -44.97 -24.65 -34.55
C ALA A 12 -45.09 -23.22 -34.02
N ALA A 13 -45.63 -23.06 -32.82
CA ALA A 13 -45.60 -21.80 -32.11
C ALA A 13 -44.16 -21.50 -31.72
N SER A 14 -43.52 -20.56 -32.43
CA SER A 14 -42.25 -19.98 -32.02
C SER A 14 -42.48 -19.14 -30.76
N ILE A 15 -42.01 -19.60 -29.61
CA ILE A 15 -41.98 -18.78 -28.39
C ILE A 15 -40.80 -17.83 -28.54
N SER A 16 -41.06 -16.56 -28.82
CA SER A 16 -40.06 -15.50 -28.76
C SER A 16 -40.01 -14.93 -27.35
N THR A 17 -38.97 -15.27 -26.59
CA THR A 17 -38.64 -14.61 -25.34
C THR A 17 -38.10 -13.21 -25.65
N LEU A 18 -38.82 -12.17 -25.23
CA LEU A 18 -38.36 -10.78 -25.32
C LEU A 18 -37.52 -10.49 -24.08
N ASP A 19 -36.21 -10.53 -24.23
CA ASP A 19 -35.29 -10.11 -23.17
C ASP A 19 -35.18 -8.58 -23.18
N GLU A 20 -35.65 -7.95 -22.11
CA GLU A 20 -35.58 -6.50 -21.93
C GLU A 20 -34.18 -6.12 -21.43
N GLY A 21 -33.44 -5.34 -22.20
CA GLY A 21 -32.05 -4.98 -21.89
C GLY A 21 -31.56 -3.71 -22.59
N ASN A 22 -30.31 -3.37 -22.34
CA ASN A 22 -29.63 -2.22 -22.93
C ASN A 22 -28.48 -2.65 -23.85
N PRO A 23 -28.22 -1.91 -24.94
CA PRO A 23 -27.00 -2.11 -25.72
C PRO A 23 -25.76 -1.79 -24.87
N PRO A 24 -24.59 -2.39 -25.17
CA PRO A 24 -23.38 -2.14 -24.40
C PRO A 24 -22.90 -0.70 -24.58
N VAL A 25 -22.57 -0.05 -23.47
CA VAL A 25 -21.81 1.21 -23.49
C VAL A 25 -20.35 0.95 -23.83
N THR A 26 -19.59 2.01 -24.14
CA THR A 26 -18.15 1.89 -24.41
C THR A 26 -17.44 1.31 -23.16
N PRO A 27 -16.75 0.17 -23.28
CA PRO A 27 -16.05 -0.41 -22.15
C PRO A 27 -14.89 0.49 -21.70
N THR A 28 -14.64 0.51 -20.39
CA THR A 28 -13.44 1.14 -19.82
C THR A 28 -12.38 0.07 -19.66
N VAL A 29 -11.23 0.24 -20.31
CA VAL A 29 -10.11 -0.71 -20.28
C VAL A 29 -8.96 -0.15 -19.45
N LEU A 30 -8.40 -0.98 -18.59
CA LEU A 30 -7.22 -0.68 -17.80
C LEU A 30 -6.24 -1.84 -17.89
N CYS A 31 -5.00 -1.54 -18.27
CA CYS A 31 -3.90 -2.50 -18.30
C CYS A 31 -2.86 -2.17 -17.23
N ARG A 32 -2.28 -3.21 -16.62
CA ARG A 32 -1.28 -3.13 -15.54
C ARG A 32 -0.33 -4.31 -15.59
N SER A 33 0.93 -4.08 -15.28
CA SER A 33 1.92 -5.13 -15.02
C SER A 33 2.38 -5.09 -13.56
N ASN A 34 2.10 -6.15 -12.81
CA ASN A 34 2.63 -6.41 -11.47
C ASN A 34 3.75 -7.48 -11.48
N ALA A 35 4.09 -7.99 -12.66
CA ALA A 35 5.04 -9.07 -12.92
C ALA A 35 5.93 -8.72 -14.13
N TYR A 36 6.38 -7.46 -14.17
CA TYR A 36 7.28 -6.99 -15.21
C TYR A 36 8.64 -7.70 -15.07
N PRO A 37 9.29 -8.12 -16.18
CA PRO A 37 8.96 -7.91 -17.59
C PRO A 37 8.28 -9.13 -18.23
N GLU A 38 7.74 -10.05 -17.43
CA GLU A 38 7.20 -11.31 -17.96
C GLU A 38 5.81 -11.10 -18.56
N THR A 39 4.90 -10.51 -17.78
CA THR A 39 3.49 -10.41 -18.16
C THR A 39 2.83 -9.11 -17.72
N PHE A 40 1.75 -8.76 -18.40
CA PHE A 40 0.78 -7.78 -17.95
C PHE A 40 -0.64 -8.32 -18.13
N TYR A 41 -1.60 -7.70 -17.46
CA TYR A 41 -3.00 -8.03 -17.63
C TYR A 41 -3.81 -6.78 -17.98
N CYS A 42 -4.91 -7.00 -18.67
CA CYS A 42 -5.91 -5.97 -18.92
C CYS A 42 -7.23 -6.39 -18.30
N THR A 43 -7.94 -5.41 -17.78
CA THR A 43 -9.29 -5.55 -17.21
C THR A 43 -10.23 -4.59 -17.89
N TRP A 44 -11.50 -4.95 -17.94
CA TRP A 44 -12.52 -4.11 -18.54
C TRP A 44 -13.84 -4.16 -17.78
N GLN A 45 -14.56 -3.04 -17.82
CA GLN A 45 -15.88 -2.91 -17.21
C GLN A 45 -16.78 -2.00 -18.03
N LEU A 46 -18.09 -2.23 -17.92
CA LEU A 46 -19.12 -1.34 -18.44
C LEU A 46 -19.56 -0.43 -17.29
N SER A 47 -19.69 0.87 -17.55
CA SER A 47 -20.17 1.84 -16.56
C SER A 47 -21.67 1.69 -16.25
N SER A 48 -22.42 1.02 -17.13
CA SER A 48 -23.83 0.70 -16.94
C SER A 48 -24.13 -0.75 -17.31
N PRO A 49 -25.00 -1.44 -16.54
CA PRO A 49 -25.41 -2.81 -16.84
C PRO A 49 -26.26 -2.92 -18.11
N THR A 50 -26.10 -4.02 -18.83
CA THR A 50 -26.87 -4.34 -20.04
C THR A 50 -28.12 -5.18 -19.76
N TYR A 51 -28.19 -5.86 -18.61
CA TYR A 51 -29.28 -6.77 -18.19
C TYR A 51 -29.55 -7.96 -19.12
N ILE A 52 -28.74 -8.14 -20.18
CA ILE A 52 -28.79 -9.26 -21.11
C ILE A 52 -27.39 -9.85 -21.32
N PRO A 53 -27.27 -11.12 -21.73
CA PRO A 53 -25.98 -11.76 -21.98
C PRO A 53 -25.09 -10.89 -22.89
N THR A 54 -23.94 -10.51 -22.37
CA THR A 54 -22.96 -9.64 -23.07
C THR A 54 -21.61 -10.34 -23.09
N GLU A 55 -21.06 -10.49 -24.29
CA GLU A 55 -19.78 -11.10 -24.56
C GLU A 55 -18.72 -10.03 -24.80
N PHE A 56 -17.46 -10.39 -24.58
CA PHE A 56 -16.33 -9.50 -24.76
C PHE A 56 -15.28 -10.16 -25.66
N ASP A 57 -14.94 -9.48 -26.75
CA ASP A 57 -13.85 -9.85 -27.64
C ASP A 57 -12.66 -8.92 -27.38
N ILE A 58 -11.46 -9.50 -27.29
CA ILE A 58 -10.22 -8.77 -27.07
C ILE A 58 -9.21 -9.08 -28.16
N SER A 59 -8.59 -8.03 -28.70
CA SER A 59 -7.42 -8.14 -29.58
C SER A 59 -6.28 -7.29 -29.04
N VAL A 60 -5.07 -7.84 -29.12
CA VAL A 60 -3.85 -7.19 -28.63
C VAL A 60 -2.82 -7.24 -29.73
N ARG A 61 -2.18 -6.11 -29.99
CA ARG A 61 -1.09 -5.99 -30.96
C ARG A 61 0.07 -5.19 -30.39
N HIS A 62 1.26 -5.50 -30.88
CA HIS A 62 2.49 -4.75 -30.60
C HIS A 62 3.19 -4.45 -31.93
N GLY A 63 3.10 -3.20 -32.37
CA GLY A 63 3.40 -2.84 -33.76
C GLY A 63 2.42 -3.52 -34.72
N GLU A 64 2.95 -4.32 -35.64
CA GLU A 64 2.17 -5.11 -36.61
C GLU A 64 1.90 -6.56 -36.15
N LYS A 65 2.50 -6.99 -35.04
CA LYS A 65 2.35 -8.36 -34.52
C LYS A 65 1.07 -8.46 -33.67
N GLU A 66 0.21 -9.42 -33.99
CA GLU A 66 -0.90 -9.81 -33.13
C GLU A 66 -0.40 -10.72 -32.00
N ILE A 67 -0.95 -10.54 -30.79
CA ILE A 67 -0.53 -11.26 -29.59
C ILE A 67 -1.69 -12.07 -29.04
N GLU A 68 -1.40 -13.34 -28.73
CA GLU A 68 -2.36 -14.22 -28.09
C GLU A 68 -2.65 -13.78 -26.65
N THR A 69 -3.93 -13.82 -26.29
CA THR A 69 -4.40 -13.49 -24.94
C THR A 69 -4.75 -14.75 -24.17
N ILE A 70 -4.38 -14.78 -22.89
CA ILE A 70 -4.69 -15.88 -21.99
C ILE A 70 -5.85 -15.43 -21.10
N LYS A 71 -7.04 -16.04 -21.27
CA LYS A 71 -8.19 -15.74 -20.42
C LYS A 71 -7.90 -16.08 -18.96
N ASP A 72 -8.25 -15.18 -18.05
CA ASP A 72 -8.08 -15.43 -16.62
C ASP A 72 -9.16 -16.41 -16.14
N PRO A 73 -8.79 -17.54 -15.49
CA PRO A 73 -9.76 -18.54 -15.04
C PRO A 73 -10.63 -18.04 -13.87
N ASN A 74 -10.13 -17.06 -13.11
CA ASN A 74 -10.75 -16.59 -11.89
C ASN A 74 -11.53 -15.28 -12.10
N HIS A 75 -11.22 -14.54 -13.17
CA HIS A 75 -11.78 -13.22 -13.46
C HIS A 75 -12.32 -13.13 -14.89
N LYS A 76 -13.65 -13.13 -15.03
CA LYS A 76 -14.33 -13.11 -16.34
C LYS A 76 -13.91 -11.94 -17.25
N ASN A 77 -13.62 -10.78 -16.68
CA ASN A 77 -13.27 -9.56 -17.42
C ASN A 77 -11.78 -9.22 -17.28
N ARG A 78 -10.92 -10.24 -17.35
CA ARG A 78 -9.48 -10.10 -17.31
C ARG A 78 -8.82 -11.08 -18.28
N CYS A 79 -7.73 -10.62 -18.90
CA CYS A 79 -6.82 -11.49 -19.63
C CYS A 79 -5.37 -11.15 -19.29
N ASN A 80 -4.49 -12.13 -19.42
CA ASN A 80 -3.06 -12.02 -19.25
C ASN A 80 -2.36 -12.08 -20.61
N ILE A 81 -1.30 -11.31 -20.76
CA ILE A 81 -0.51 -11.16 -21.98
C ILE A 81 0.97 -11.22 -21.60
N ARG A 82 1.77 -11.95 -22.39
CA ARG A 82 3.23 -11.95 -22.26
C ARG A 82 3.82 -10.77 -23.03
N PHE A 83 4.80 -10.10 -22.44
CA PHE A 83 5.58 -9.13 -23.20
C PHE A 83 6.37 -9.85 -24.29
N LEU A 84 6.43 -9.27 -25.49
CA LEU A 84 7.18 -9.86 -26.62
C LEU A 84 8.64 -9.45 -26.63
N GLU A 85 8.89 -8.15 -26.42
CA GLU A 85 10.20 -7.53 -26.57
C GLU A 85 10.32 -6.46 -25.48
N MET A 86 11.32 -6.61 -24.60
CA MET A 86 11.65 -5.58 -23.61
C MET A 86 12.25 -4.36 -24.30
N PHE A 87 11.93 -3.17 -23.79
CA PHE A 87 12.47 -1.89 -24.27
C PHE A 87 12.10 -1.56 -25.73
N SER A 88 11.03 -2.17 -26.24
CA SER A 88 10.53 -1.89 -27.59
C SER A 88 9.98 -0.46 -27.68
N THR A 89 10.25 0.23 -28.78
CA THR A 89 9.67 1.55 -29.06
C THR A 89 8.23 1.45 -29.58
N ASN A 90 7.79 0.24 -29.97
CA ASN A 90 6.44 -0.02 -30.40
C ASN A 90 5.48 0.01 -29.19
N LYS A 91 4.29 0.56 -29.42
CA LYS A 91 3.22 0.57 -28.42
C LYS A 91 2.42 -0.72 -28.46
N TYR A 92 2.00 -1.17 -27.28
CA TYR A 92 0.91 -2.12 -27.17
C TYR A 92 -0.40 -1.39 -27.47
N ILE A 93 -1.26 -2.05 -28.24
CA ILE A 93 -2.60 -1.57 -28.54
C ILE A 93 -3.59 -2.68 -28.23
N VAL A 94 -4.49 -2.41 -27.29
CA VAL A 94 -5.50 -3.34 -26.79
C VAL A 94 -6.86 -2.81 -27.20
N THR A 95 -7.65 -3.63 -27.89
CA THR A 95 -9.03 -3.31 -28.24
C THR A 95 -9.97 -4.30 -27.57
N VAL A 96 -10.93 -3.78 -26.82
CA VAL A 96 -12.00 -4.58 -26.19
C VAL A 96 -13.33 -4.18 -26.81
N THR A 97 -14.08 -5.17 -27.29
CA THR A 97 -15.40 -5.00 -27.88
C THR A 97 -16.42 -5.72 -27.03
N ALA A 98 -17.40 -4.98 -26.50
CA ALA A 98 -18.55 -5.54 -25.81
C ALA A 98 -19.69 -5.74 -26.82
N LYS A 99 -20.32 -6.91 -26.83
CA LYS A 99 -21.37 -7.26 -27.80
C LYS A 99 -22.52 -8.00 -27.12
N ASN A 100 -23.75 -7.64 -27.48
CA ASN A 100 -24.96 -8.38 -27.11
C ASN A 100 -25.98 -8.35 -28.26
N ALA A 101 -27.19 -8.87 -28.03
CA ALA A 101 -28.25 -8.93 -29.04
C ALA A 101 -28.73 -7.56 -29.55
N LEU A 102 -28.49 -6.48 -28.79
CA LEU A 102 -28.93 -5.12 -29.11
C LEU A 102 -27.84 -4.26 -29.77
N GLY A 103 -26.59 -4.72 -29.81
CA GLY A 103 -25.51 -4.02 -30.50
C GLY A 103 -24.13 -4.33 -29.94
N SER A 104 -23.16 -3.50 -30.32
CA SER A 104 -21.77 -3.60 -29.89
C SER A 104 -21.13 -2.24 -29.72
N ASN A 105 -20.18 -2.15 -28.80
CA ASN A 105 -19.37 -0.96 -28.59
C ASN A 105 -17.95 -1.36 -28.20
N SER A 106 -16.95 -0.56 -28.56
CA SER A 106 -15.54 -0.91 -28.38
C SER A 106 -14.71 0.25 -27.85
N SER A 107 -13.60 -0.09 -27.21
CA SER A 107 -12.60 0.85 -26.72
C SER A 107 -11.21 0.36 -27.10
N THR A 108 -10.35 1.28 -27.50
CA THR A 108 -8.95 0.99 -27.81
C THR A 108 -8.04 1.79 -26.88
N MET A 109 -7.12 1.09 -26.21
CA MET A 109 -6.07 1.68 -25.36
C MET A 109 -4.71 1.45 -26.01
N SER A 110 -3.86 2.48 -26.04
CA SER A 110 -2.48 2.40 -26.53
C SER A 110 -1.50 2.88 -25.47
N PHE A 111 -0.46 2.11 -25.20
CA PHE A 111 0.51 2.42 -24.13
C PHE A 111 1.91 1.88 -24.44
N ASN A 112 2.90 2.46 -23.78
CA ASN A 112 4.26 1.92 -23.73
C ASN A 112 4.35 0.91 -22.58
N GLU A 113 5.18 -0.12 -22.74
CA GLU A 113 5.48 -1.13 -21.72
C GLU A 113 5.75 -0.50 -20.33
N ASN A 114 6.66 0.47 -20.28
CA ASN A 114 7.09 1.12 -19.04
C ASN A 114 5.98 1.89 -18.29
N SER A 115 4.92 2.30 -18.98
CA SER A 115 3.87 3.15 -18.42
C SER A 115 2.83 2.40 -17.59
N ILE A 116 2.71 1.08 -17.78
CA ILE A 116 1.73 0.24 -17.09
C ILE A 116 2.34 -0.57 -15.93
N VAL A 117 3.64 -0.45 -15.71
CA VAL A 117 4.33 -1.14 -14.61
C VAL A 117 3.86 -0.55 -13.28
N LYS A 118 3.33 -1.42 -12.42
CA LYS A 118 2.88 -1.09 -11.07
C LYS A 118 2.92 -2.39 -10.24
N PRO A 119 4.00 -2.60 -9.45
CA PRO A 119 4.14 -3.77 -8.58
C PRO A 119 2.95 -3.93 -7.63
N ASP A 120 2.79 -5.11 -7.05
CA ASP A 120 1.88 -5.26 -5.91
C ASP A 120 2.47 -4.65 -4.63
N PRO A 121 1.65 -4.37 -3.60
CA PRO A 121 2.17 -3.86 -2.33
C PRO A 121 3.11 -4.86 -1.66
N PRO A 122 4.22 -4.41 -1.06
CA PRO A 122 5.05 -5.24 -0.19
C PRO A 122 4.27 -5.75 1.03
N GLU A 123 4.83 -6.75 1.70
CA GLU A 123 4.32 -7.25 2.98
C GLU A 123 5.32 -6.94 4.09
N ILE A 124 4.94 -6.15 5.09
CA ILE A 124 5.76 -5.97 6.31
C ILE A 124 5.73 -7.28 7.08
N ILE A 125 6.91 -7.88 7.27
CA ILE A 125 7.05 -9.19 7.91
C ILE A 125 7.47 -9.08 9.37
N GLU A 126 8.24 -8.05 9.72
CA GLU A 126 8.74 -7.85 11.08
C GLU A 126 8.88 -6.35 11.39
N VAL A 127 8.60 -5.99 12.65
CA VAL A 127 8.96 -4.69 13.22
C VAL A 127 9.64 -4.93 14.56
N ASN A 128 10.97 -4.75 14.59
CA ASN A 128 11.80 -5.06 15.75
C ASN A 128 12.09 -3.79 16.56
N THR A 129 11.89 -3.87 17.87
CA THR A 129 12.34 -2.84 18.81
C THR A 129 13.84 -2.97 19.05
N ILE A 130 14.57 -1.85 19.06
CA ILE A 130 15.99 -1.85 19.37
C ILE A 130 16.18 -1.61 20.87
N HIS A 131 16.83 -2.55 21.55
CA HIS A 131 17.09 -2.46 22.99
C HIS A 131 17.83 -1.16 23.35
N ASP A 132 17.46 -0.55 24.48
CA ASP A 132 17.96 0.75 24.97
C ASP A 132 17.83 1.91 23.96
N SER A 133 17.03 1.76 22.90
CA SER A 133 16.86 2.76 21.85
C SER A 133 15.37 3.13 21.70
N PRO A 134 14.83 3.99 22.59
CA PRO A 134 13.40 4.25 22.67
C PRO A 134 12.82 5.08 21.50
N SER A 135 13.65 5.51 20.56
CA SER A 135 13.23 6.20 19.34
C SER A 135 13.46 5.38 18.07
N LYS A 136 13.86 4.11 18.19
CA LYS A 136 14.20 3.28 17.03
C LYS A 136 13.25 2.11 16.85
N LEU A 137 12.90 1.88 15.58
CA LEU A 137 12.16 0.71 15.11
C LEU A 137 12.81 0.23 13.82
N GLU A 138 13.24 -1.04 13.78
CA GLU A 138 13.68 -1.69 12.55
C GLU A 138 12.47 -2.34 11.88
N VAL A 139 12.18 -1.93 10.65
CA VAL A 139 11.06 -2.43 9.86
C VAL A 139 11.62 -3.27 8.72
N LYS A 140 11.15 -4.51 8.59
CA LYS A 140 11.51 -5.42 7.49
C LYS A 140 10.27 -5.79 6.71
N TRP A 141 10.38 -5.81 5.39
CA TRP A 141 9.32 -6.26 4.49
C TRP A 141 9.83 -7.29 3.50
N ARG A 142 8.90 -7.93 2.79
CA ARG A 142 9.18 -8.83 1.68
C ARG A 142 8.75 -8.17 0.38
N ASN A 143 9.52 -8.42 -0.68
CA ASN A 143 9.14 -8.03 -2.04
C ASN A 143 7.83 -8.73 -2.42
N PRO A 144 7.02 -8.12 -3.29
CA PRO A 144 5.78 -8.75 -3.77
C PRO A 144 6.09 -10.09 -4.45
N LEU A 145 5.35 -11.14 -4.12
CA LEU A 145 5.57 -12.48 -4.68
C LEU A 145 5.35 -12.55 -6.19
N THR A 146 4.63 -11.57 -6.76
CA THR A 146 4.40 -11.46 -8.20
C THR A 146 5.56 -10.82 -8.95
N TRP A 147 6.54 -10.22 -8.25
CA TRP A 147 7.69 -9.58 -8.87
C TRP A 147 8.79 -10.62 -9.10
N PRO A 148 9.08 -11.00 -10.36
CA PRO A 148 9.80 -12.23 -10.67
C PRO A 148 11.30 -12.14 -10.37
N GLU A 149 11.94 -11.01 -10.69
CA GLU A 149 13.40 -10.87 -10.61
C GLU A 149 13.83 -9.61 -9.84
N PRO A 150 13.70 -9.60 -8.50
CA PRO A 150 14.08 -8.42 -7.71
C PRO A 150 15.59 -8.10 -7.71
N ASP A 151 16.45 -9.06 -8.06
CA ASP A 151 17.90 -8.86 -8.12
C ASP A 151 18.35 -8.19 -9.43
N SER A 152 17.68 -8.47 -10.55
CA SER A 152 17.97 -7.85 -11.85
C SER A 152 17.16 -6.58 -12.08
N ILE A 153 15.96 -6.51 -11.49
CA ILE A 153 15.03 -5.39 -11.59
C ILE A 153 14.66 -4.93 -10.18
N PRO A 154 15.56 -4.14 -9.55
CA PRO A 154 15.41 -3.76 -8.16
C PRO A 154 14.22 -2.84 -7.96
N LEU A 155 13.50 -3.10 -6.87
CA LEU A 155 12.44 -2.24 -6.39
C LEU A 155 13.02 -1.18 -5.46
N LYS A 156 12.43 0.00 -5.52
CA LYS A 156 12.50 1.00 -4.46
C LYS A 156 11.21 1.05 -3.67
N TYR A 157 11.32 1.51 -2.45
CA TYR A 157 10.26 1.51 -1.46
C TYR A 157 10.01 2.91 -0.95
N PHE A 158 8.75 3.18 -0.63
CA PHE A 158 8.37 4.36 0.10
C PHE A 158 7.78 3.89 1.41
N LEU A 159 8.51 4.13 2.50
CA LEU A 159 8.07 3.87 3.85
C LEU A 159 7.35 5.11 4.35
N ARG A 160 6.17 4.93 4.96
CA ARG A 160 5.52 5.96 5.75
C ARG A 160 5.22 5.50 7.15
N TYR A 161 5.41 6.39 8.12
CA TYR A 161 5.07 6.13 9.51
C TYR A 161 4.57 7.39 10.20
N LYS A 162 3.71 7.21 11.20
CA LYS A 162 3.28 8.28 12.10
C LYS A 162 2.93 7.71 13.47
N PRO A 163 3.11 8.45 14.57
CA PRO A 163 2.52 8.04 15.84
C PRO A 163 0.99 8.14 15.75
N VAL A 164 0.27 7.25 16.43
CA VAL A 164 -1.21 7.19 16.41
C VAL A 164 -1.83 8.52 16.89
N ILE A 165 -1.12 9.26 17.73
CA ILE A 165 -1.55 10.53 18.30
C ILE A 165 -1.44 11.73 17.34
N LEU A 166 -0.81 11.56 16.17
CA LEU A 166 -0.67 12.61 15.16
C LEU A 166 -1.26 12.15 13.82
N ASP A 167 -1.62 13.11 12.98
CA ASP A 167 -2.13 12.84 11.63
C ASP A 167 -1.08 12.95 10.52
N ASP A 168 0.02 13.63 10.80
CA ASP A 168 1.09 13.86 9.83
C ASP A 168 1.97 12.64 9.63
N TRP A 169 2.09 12.21 8.37
CA TRP A 169 2.95 11.11 7.95
C TRP A 169 4.38 11.58 7.71
N GLN A 170 5.33 10.88 8.33
CA GLN A 170 6.73 10.90 7.92
C GLN A 170 6.95 9.93 6.77
N HIS A 171 7.87 10.27 5.88
CA HIS A 171 8.11 9.54 4.65
C HIS A 171 9.60 9.32 4.44
N VAL A 172 9.98 8.12 3.98
CA VAL A 172 11.36 7.75 3.67
C VAL A 172 11.38 6.92 2.39
N GLU A 173 12.17 7.34 1.41
CA GLU A 173 12.47 6.52 0.24
C GLU A 173 13.66 5.58 0.56
N VAL A 174 13.50 4.30 0.25
CA VAL A 174 14.47 3.24 0.53
C VAL A 174 14.71 2.46 -0.75
N THR A 175 15.96 2.33 -1.18
CA THR A 175 16.33 1.71 -2.47
C THR A 175 17.13 0.44 -2.22
N ASP A 176 16.93 -0.58 -3.06
CA ASP A 176 17.72 -1.83 -3.14
C ASP A 176 17.73 -2.74 -1.91
N VAL A 177 17.12 -2.35 -0.78
CA VAL A 177 17.03 -3.18 0.43
C VAL A 177 15.60 -3.22 0.99
N PRO A 178 15.12 -4.39 1.44
CA PRO A 178 13.74 -4.55 1.91
C PRO A 178 13.61 -4.32 3.43
N PHE A 179 14.37 -3.36 3.97
CA PHE A 179 14.29 -2.98 5.38
C PHE A 179 14.76 -1.55 5.62
N HIS A 180 14.32 -0.96 6.73
CA HIS A 180 14.77 0.36 7.17
C HIS A 180 14.64 0.52 8.68
N THR A 181 15.54 1.31 9.27
CA THR A 181 15.49 1.65 10.70
C THR A 181 15.02 3.08 10.87
N ILE A 182 13.78 3.23 11.36
CA ILE A 182 13.25 4.51 11.84
C ILE A 182 14.07 4.93 13.06
N THR A 183 14.49 6.19 13.15
CA THR A 183 15.40 6.67 14.22
C THR A 183 14.83 7.75 15.13
N ASP A 184 13.68 8.29 14.75
CA ASP A 184 12.96 9.42 15.32
C ASP A 184 11.52 9.04 15.72
N ALA A 185 11.28 7.75 16.00
CA ALA A 185 10.00 7.31 16.52
C ALA A 185 9.71 7.96 17.89
N TYR A 186 8.45 8.30 18.11
CA TYR A 186 7.99 8.91 19.36
C TYR A 186 8.09 7.91 20.51
N LYS A 187 8.90 8.23 21.52
CA LYS A 187 9.18 7.35 22.66
C LYS A 187 7.89 6.91 23.35
N GLY A 188 7.71 5.59 23.49
CA GLY A 188 6.55 4.99 24.17
C GLY A 188 5.20 5.27 23.49
N LYS A 189 5.19 5.71 22.23
CA LYS A 189 3.95 5.89 21.45
C LYS A 189 3.85 4.81 20.39
N GLU A 190 2.64 4.31 20.20
CA GLU A 190 2.34 3.41 19.10
C GLU A 190 2.41 4.17 17.77
N HIS A 191 2.98 3.53 16.76
CA HIS A 191 3.11 4.04 15.39
C HIS A 191 2.37 3.15 14.42
N ILE A 192 1.80 3.77 13.39
CA ILE A 192 1.26 3.09 12.21
C ILE A 192 2.34 3.13 11.13
N ILE A 193 2.63 2.00 10.51
CA ILE A 193 3.72 1.83 9.54
C ILE A 193 3.17 1.16 8.27
N GLN A 194 3.53 1.71 7.11
CA GLN A 194 3.16 1.16 5.80
C GLN A 194 4.30 1.33 4.79
N VAL A 195 4.37 0.43 3.82
CA VAL A 195 5.37 0.46 2.75
C VAL A 195 4.67 0.32 1.39
N ALA A 196 5.09 1.11 0.41
CA ALA A 196 4.75 0.94 -1.00
C ALA A 196 6.02 0.60 -1.80
N ALA A 197 5.87 -0.01 -2.96
CA ALA A 197 6.98 -0.37 -3.86
C ALA A 197 6.79 0.21 -5.25
N LYS A 198 7.90 0.46 -5.93
CA LYS A 198 7.95 0.86 -7.33
C LYS A 198 9.20 0.24 -7.94
N ASP A 199 9.15 -0.07 -9.23
CA ASP A 199 10.38 -0.20 -10.00
C ASP A 199 11.26 1.07 -9.85
N SER A 200 12.58 0.88 -9.85
CA SER A 200 13.54 1.97 -9.62
C SER A 200 13.47 3.07 -10.68
N GLU A 201 13.14 2.73 -11.92
CA GLU A 201 13.20 3.63 -13.08
C GLU A 201 11.82 3.91 -13.71
N ILE A 202 10.97 2.89 -13.83
CA ILE A 202 9.74 2.94 -14.63
C ILE A 202 8.46 2.75 -13.79
N GLY A 203 7.31 2.92 -14.42
CA GLY A 203 6.03 2.65 -13.80
C GLY A 203 5.60 3.62 -12.70
N THR A 204 4.71 3.12 -11.83
CA THR A 204 4.09 3.88 -10.75
C THR A 204 4.13 3.12 -9.42
N TRP A 205 4.03 3.85 -8.32
CA TRP A 205 3.98 3.26 -6.97
C TRP A 205 2.79 2.30 -6.83
N SER A 206 3.02 1.20 -6.14
CA SER A 206 1.98 0.28 -5.69
C SER A 206 1.07 0.94 -4.65
N GLU A 207 -0.02 0.26 -4.31
CA GLU A 207 -0.79 0.66 -3.13
C GLU A 207 0.05 0.46 -1.86
N TRP A 208 -0.33 1.13 -0.78
CA TRP A 208 0.29 0.91 0.52
C TRP A 208 0.05 -0.53 1.00
N SER A 209 1.05 -1.11 1.66
CA SER A 209 0.92 -2.37 2.37
C SER A 209 -0.19 -2.30 3.42
N LYS A 210 -0.61 -3.46 3.92
CA LYS A 210 -1.37 -3.52 5.17
C LYS A 210 -0.60 -2.76 6.26
N ALA A 211 -1.32 -1.97 7.03
CA ALA A 211 -0.73 -1.20 8.12
C ALA A 211 -0.32 -2.12 9.27
N VAL A 212 0.85 -1.86 9.84
CA VAL A 212 1.36 -2.54 11.04
C VAL A 212 1.50 -1.52 12.16
N HIS A 213 1.15 -1.94 13.37
CA HIS A 213 1.29 -1.14 14.58
C HIS A 213 2.51 -1.61 15.38
N ALA A 214 3.33 -0.67 15.84
CA ALA A 214 4.48 -0.97 16.68
C ALA A 214 4.77 0.16 17.67
N THR A 215 5.25 -0.20 18.85
CA THR A 215 5.71 0.75 19.88
C THR A 215 7.22 0.57 20.07
N PRO A 216 8.04 1.65 20.02
CA PRO A 216 9.47 1.56 20.30
C PRO A 216 9.76 0.99 21.68
N TRP A 217 11.01 0.55 21.87
CA TRP A 217 11.44 0.00 23.16
C TRP A 217 11.15 0.99 24.31
N THR A 218 10.64 0.46 25.41
CA THR A 218 10.44 1.20 26.66
C THR A 218 11.13 0.45 27.77
N ALA A 219 11.82 1.18 28.65
CA ALA A 219 12.27 0.60 29.90
C ALA A 219 11.04 0.17 30.70
N ALA A 220 11.04 -1.05 31.22
CA ALA A 220 10.06 -1.42 32.24
C ALA A 220 10.18 -0.43 33.40
N ALA A 221 9.05 0.05 33.93
CA ALA A 221 9.07 0.83 35.15
C ALA A 221 9.83 0.04 36.23
N PRO A 222 10.72 0.68 37.04
CA PRO A 222 11.32 0.00 38.17
C PRO A 222 10.21 -0.64 38.99
N LYS A 223 10.30 -1.95 39.25
CA LYS A 223 9.46 -2.57 40.27
C LYS A 223 9.84 -1.87 41.57
N HIS A 224 8.95 -1.03 42.09
CA HIS A 224 9.08 -0.56 43.46
C HIS A 224 8.84 -1.81 44.31
N ASP A 225 9.91 -2.46 44.77
CA ASP A 225 9.79 -3.39 45.87
C ASP A 225 9.21 -2.59 47.05
N PRO A 226 8.09 -3.03 47.67
CA PRO A 226 7.65 -2.43 48.91
C PRO A 226 8.71 -2.73 49.96
N ASP A 227 9.28 -1.68 50.55
CA ASP A 227 10.24 -1.73 51.65
C ASP A 227 9.87 -2.82 52.66
N GLU A 228 10.76 -3.80 52.84
CA GLU A 228 10.66 -4.79 53.90
C GLU A 228 11.13 -4.14 55.21
N ASN A 229 10.13 -3.77 56.02
CA ASN A 229 10.11 -3.49 57.46
C ASN A 229 11.45 -3.21 58.19
N ILE A 230 11.52 -1.99 58.71
CA ILE A 230 12.30 -1.63 59.90
C ILE A 230 11.65 -2.32 61.11
N ASP A 231 12.29 -3.34 61.67
CA ASP A 231 11.99 -3.85 63.02
C ASP A 231 13.23 -3.73 63.94
N ASN A 232 13.13 -2.71 64.81
CA ASN A 232 13.53 -2.66 66.22
C ASN A 232 14.72 -3.51 66.72
N VAL A 233 15.76 -2.80 67.20
CA VAL A 233 16.54 -3.22 68.38
C VAL A 233 16.56 -2.07 69.40
N SER A 234 15.88 -2.28 70.53
CA SER A 234 15.97 -1.53 71.79
C SER A 234 17.08 -2.14 72.66
N GLU A 235 18.03 -1.38 73.22
CA GLU A 235 18.10 -0.80 74.60
C GLU A 235 19.59 -0.42 74.90
N PRO A 236 19.98 0.25 76.02
CA PRO A 236 19.35 1.32 76.80
C PRO A 236 20.29 2.49 77.25
N LEU A 237 19.66 3.63 77.56
CA LEU A 237 19.96 4.76 78.48
C LEU A 237 21.38 5.09 79.03
N THR A 238 21.78 6.34 78.82
CA THR A 238 22.29 7.35 79.80
C THR A 238 22.50 8.65 78.99
N GLY A 239 21.90 9.81 79.25
CA GLY A 239 21.75 10.58 80.48
C GLY A 239 22.08 12.06 80.15
N THR A 240 21.23 12.99 80.62
CA THR A 240 21.42 14.46 80.75
C THR A 240 21.01 15.42 79.60
N THR A 241 20.31 16.48 80.02
CA THR A 241 19.50 17.49 79.31
C THR A 241 20.29 18.81 79.05
N PRO A 242 19.66 19.95 78.64
CA PRO A 242 19.74 20.58 77.31
C PRO A 242 20.49 21.93 77.25
N SER A 243 20.80 22.44 76.04
CA SER A 243 20.96 23.88 75.72
C SER A 243 21.16 24.00 74.20
N ASP A 244 20.24 24.64 73.47
CA ASP A 244 20.16 26.09 73.20
C ASP A 244 21.33 26.61 72.35
N GLY A 245 21.02 27.18 71.19
CA GLY A 245 22.05 27.55 70.21
C GLY A 245 21.52 27.86 68.81
N ASP A 246 20.76 28.94 68.72
CA ASP A 246 20.45 29.73 67.53
C ASP A 246 21.68 29.91 66.60
N ASN A 247 21.51 29.72 65.28
CA ASN A 247 22.13 30.62 64.31
C ASN A 247 21.57 30.48 62.89
N LYS A 248 20.75 31.47 62.57
CA LYS A 248 20.28 31.91 61.27
C LYS A 248 21.42 32.63 60.54
N GLN A 249 21.79 32.28 59.31
CA GLN A 249 22.27 33.30 58.36
C GLN A 249 22.19 32.89 56.86
N LYS A 250 21.31 33.62 56.16
CA LYS A 250 21.38 34.20 54.80
C LYS A 250 21.58 33.34 53.54
N ASN A 251 20.50 33.33 52.76
CA ASN A 251 20.36 33.93 51.42
C ASN A 251 21.51 33.77 50.40
N SER A 252 21.18 33.19 49.23
CA SER A 252 20.77 34.04 48.09
C SER A 252 20.19 33.20 46.94
N SER A 253 19.02 33.63 46.50
CA SER A 253 18.36 33.24 45.25
C SER A 253 19.01 33.97 44.08
N ILE A 254 19.44 33.24 43.05
CA ILE A 254 19.76 33.83 41.73
C ILE A 254 18.75 33.31 40.72
N ARG A 255 17.99 34.26 40.18
CA ARG A 255 16.98 34.14 39.14
C ARG A 255 17.70 34.12 37.79
N VAL A 256 17.53 33.06 37.00
CA VAL A 256 18.05 33.00 35.62
C VAL A 256 16.92 33.37 34.67
N GLU A 257 17.05 34.54 34.04
CA GLU A 257 16.13 35.03 33.02
C GLU A 257 16.44 34.44 31.64
N SER A 258 15.34 34.16 30.93
CA SER A 258 15.27 33.62 29.58
C SER A 258 15.64 34.68 28.55
N SER A 259 16.56 34.36 27.63
CA SER A 259 16.91 35.20 26.48
C SER A 259 16.50 34.49 25.19
N MET A 260 15.49 35.05 24.54
CA MET A 260 14.94 34.63 23.25
C MET A 260 15.62 35.46 22.14
N THR A 261 16.45 34.84 21.29
CA THR A 261 17.07 35.51 20.13
C THR A 261 16.97 34.66 18.87
N LEU A 262 16.03 35.06 18.01
CA LEU A 262 15.96 35.09 16.54
C LEU A 262 17.02 34.29 15.73
N PHE A 263 16.57 33.25 15.01
CA PHE A 263 17.22 32.70 13.81
C PHE A 263 16.28 32.84 12.61
N LEU A 264 16.39 33.95 11.89
CA LEU A 264 15.84 34.14 10.54
C LEU A 264 17.01 34.55 9.64
N GLY A 265 17.47 33.61 8.81
CA GLY A 265 18.51 33.91 7.81
C GLY A 265 19.35 32.71 7.46
N MET A 266 18.76 31.67 6.85
CA MET A 266 19.47 30.63 6.09
C MET A 266 18.49 29.91 5.14
N ILE A 267 17.77 30.70 4.35
CA ILE A 267 17.11 30.26 3.13
C ILE A 267 17.48 31.32 2.10
N MET A 268 17.93 30.90 0.91
CA MET A 268 18.43 31.71 -0.23
C MET A 268 19.95 31.68 -0.50
N ILE A 269 20.61 30.51 -0.40
CA ILE A 269 21.82 30.24 -1.22
C ILE A 269 21.86 28.75 -1.61
N LEU A 270 20.94 28.26 -2.43
CA LEU A 270 21.09 26.97 -3.14
C LEU A 270 20.39 26.94 -4.51
N PHE A 271 20.32 28.09 -5.20
CA PHE A 271 20.07 28.12 -6.64
C PHE A 271 21.17 28.96 -7.28
N ILE A 272 22.28 28.30 -7.61
CA ILE A 272 23.25 28.60 -8.70
C ILE A 272 24.27 27.45 -8.64
N TRP A 273 23.97 26.35 -9.34
CA TRP A 273 24.82 25.57 -10.25
C TRP A 273 24.04 24.33 -10.70
#